data_AF-A0A2N2DXG4-F1
#
_entry.id   AF-A0A2N2DXG4-F1
#
_cell.length_a   1.000
_cell.length_b   1.000
_cell.length_c   1.000
_cell.angle_alpha   90.00
_cell.angle_beta   90.00
_cell.angle_gamma   90.00
#
_symmetry.space_group_name_H-M   'P 1'
#
loop_
_entity.id
_entity.type
_entity.pdbx_description
1 polymer ?
#
loop_
_entity_poly.entity_id
_entity_poly.type
_entity_poly.pdbx_seq_one_letter_code
_entity_poly.pdbx_strand_id
1 'polypeptide(L)'
;MPREIIVVEGKDDAAAVKKACQAEVIITNGLGITKKTLQQIKVAQERCGVIIFTDPDYPGEKIRQIIDNEVPGCRHAYLYQQEKGK
;
A
#
# COMPACT_ATOMS: atom_id res chain seq x y z
N MET A 1 4.13 -18.64 -8.76
CA MET A 1 3.94 -18.19 -7.37
C MET A 1 3.12 -16.92 -7.38
N PRO A 2 2.08 -16.77 -6.54
CA PRO A 2 1.41 -15.48 -6.39
C PRO A 2 2.39 -14.49 -5.75
N ARG A 3 2.54 -13.31 -6.35
CA ARG A 3 3.21 -12.17 -5.72
C ARG A 3 2.15 -11.32 -5.05
N GLU A 4 2.42 -10.86 -3.84
CA GLU A 4 1.54 -9.96 -3.12
C GLU A 4 1.33 -8.65 -3.89
N ILE A 5 0.16 -8.05 -3.69
CA ILE A 5 -0.17 -6.76 -4.30
C ILE A 5 0.25 -5.64 -3.35
N ILE A 6 0.86 -4.58 -3.89
CA ILE A 6 1.31 -3.43 -3.10
C ILE A 6 0.25 -2.33 -3.18
N VAL A 7 -0.21 -1.83 -2.03
CA VAL A 7 -1.09 -0.67 -1.95
C VAL A 7 -0.26 0.58 -1.70
N VAL A 8 -0.42 1.59 -2.54
CA VAL A 8 0.29 2.87 -2.47
C VAL A 8 -0.67 4.06 -2.49
N GLU A 9 -0.20 5.24 -2.08
CA GLU A 9 -1.05 6.42 -1.97
C GLU A 9 -1.34 7.07 -3.32
N GLY A 10 -0.29 7.28 -4.12
CA GLY A 10 -0.33 8.05 -5.36
C GLY A 10 0.19 7.33 -6.59
N LYS A 11 0.10 8.02 -7.73
CA LYS A 11 0.62 7.54 -9.02
C LYS A 11 2.15 7.52 -9.06
N ASP A 12 2.78 8.46 -8.38
CA ASP A 12 4.24 8.57 -8.32
C ASP A 12 4.84 7.39 -7.54
N ASP A 13 4.22 7.02 -6.41
CA ASP A 13 4.59 5.82 -5.65
C ASP A 13 4.45 4.55 -6.50
N ALA A 14 3.34 4.44 -7.25
CA ALA A 14 3.10 3.32 -8.14
C ALA A 14 4.19 3.22 -9.23
N ALA A 15 4.64 4.35 -9.76
CA ALA A 15 5.73 4.40 -10.73
C ALA A 15 7.07 4.01 -10.08
N ALA A 16 7.36 4.50 -8.87
CA ALA A 16 8.56 4.18 -8.12
C ALA A 16 8.66 2.68 -7.80
N VAL A 17 7.57 2.08 -7.29
CA VAL A 17 7.48 0.64 -7.00
C VAL A 17 7.71 -0.19 -8.26
N LYS A 18 7.02 0.13 -9.37
CA LYS A 18 7.18 -0.59 -10.64
C LYS A 18 8.58 -0.47 -11.23
N LYS A 19 9.28 0.64 -10.96
CA LYS A 19 10.67 0.84 -11.38
C LYS A 19 11.63 0.03 -10.52
N ALA A 20 11.36 -0.10 -9.22
CA ALA A 20 12.20 -0.83 -8.28
C ALA A 20 12.03 -2.35 -8.39
N CYS A 21 10.81 -2.83 -8.65
CA CYS A 21 10.52 -4.25 -8.80
C CYS A 21 9.29 -4.51 -9.67
N GLN A 22 9.17 -5.73 -10.20
CA GLN A 22 7.98 -6.15 -10.93
C GLN A 22 6.86 -6.51 -9.92
N ALA A 23 6.01 -5.54 -9.62
CA ALA A 23 4.86 -5.70 -8.72
C ALA A 23 3.57 -5.12 -9.32
N GLU A 24 2.45 -5.75 -8.97
CA GLU A 24 1.11 -5.19 -9.16
C GLU A 24 0.82 -4.20 -8.02
N VAL A 25 0.15 -3.09 -8.35
CA VAL A 25 -0.13 -2.00 -7.41
C VAL A 25 -1.59 -1.55 -7.48
N ILE A 26 -2.14 -1.24 -6.31
CA ILE A 26 -3.43 -0.57 -6.13
C ILE A 26 -3.16 0.82 -5.55
N ILE A 27 -3.78 1.85 -6.13
CA ILE A 27 -3.62 3.25 -5.71
C ILE A 27 -4.85 3.68 -4.90
N THR A 28 -4.66 4.24 -3.71
CA THR A 28 -5.75 4.72 -2.85
C THR A 28 -6.26 6.11 -3.23
N ASN A 29 -5.42 6.95 -3.85
CA ASN A 29 -5.67 8.38 -4.11
C ASN A 29 -5.83 9.18 -2.81
N GLY A 30 -4.88 9.01 -1.89
CA GLY A 30 -4.90 9.66 -0.58
C GLY A 30 -6.02 9.12 0.32
N LEU A 31 -6.64 10.02 1.10
CA LEU A 31 -7.75 9.71 2.00
C LEU A 31 -9.09 9.44 1.28
N GLY A 32 -9.15 9.65 -0.03
CA GLY A 32 -10.34 9.39 -0.86
C GLY A 32 -10.59 7.91 -1.15
N ILE A 33 -10.28 7.00 -0.22
CA ILE A 33 -10.43 5.56 -0.40
C ILE A 33 -11.90 5.21 -0.62
N THR A 34 -12.20 4.70 -1.81
CA THR A 34 -13.56 4.31 -2.17
C THR A 34 -13.86 2.87 -1.73
N LYS A 35 -15.14 2.55 -1.56
CA LYS A 35 -15.58 1.15 -1.34
C LYS A 35 -15.10 0.20 -2.42
N LYS A 36 -15.01 0.67 -3.67
CA LYS A 36 -14.48 -0.12 -4.79
C LYS A 36 -13.00 -0.46 -4.57
N THR A 37 -12.21 0.52 -4.16
CA THR A 37 -10.79 0.32 -3.84
C THR A 37 -10.63 -0.67 -2.68
N LEU A 38 -11.39 -0.52 -1.60
CA LEU A 38 -11.38 -1.47 -0.47
C LEU A 38 -11.76 -2.88 -0.90
N GLN A 39 -12.78 -3.04 -1.74
CA GLN A 39 -13.15 -4.35 -2.28
C GLN A 39 -12.04 -4.98 -3.13
N GLN A 40 -11.32 -4.18 -3.93
CA GLN A 40 -10.16 -4.65 -4.67
C GLN A 40 -9.04 -5.13 -3.74
N ILE A 41 -8.77 -4.38 -2.67
CA ILE A 41 -7.77 -4.74 -1.65
C ILE A 41 -8.18 -6.04 -0.95
N LYS A 42 -9.46 -6.19 -0.58
CA LYS A 42 -9.98 -7.40 0.06
C LYS A 42 -9.81 -8.66 -0.80
N VAL A 43 -10.19 -8.57 -2.07
CA VAL A 43 -10.03 -9.69 -3.03
C VAL A 43 -8.54 -10.02 -3.25
N ALA A 44 -7.68 -9.01 -3.31
CA ALA A 44 -6.23 -9.20 -3.40
C ALA A 44 -5.67 -9.92 -2.16
N GLN A 45 -6.10 -9.50 -0.96
CA GLN A 45 -5.66 -10.08 0.29
C GLN A 45 -6.04 -11.57 0.38
N GLU A 46 -7.27 -11.92 0.04
CA GLU A 46 -7.74 -13.33 0.04
C GLU A 46 -6.99 -14.20 -0.99
N ARG A 47 -6.58 -13.62 -2.13
CA ARG A 47 -5.97 -14.37 -3.25
C ARG A 47 -4.46 -14.55 -3.10
N CYS A 48 -3.74 -13.52 -2.73
CA CYS A 48 -2.27 -13.51 -2.75
C CYS A 48 -1.62 -12.74 -1.62
N GLY A 49 -2.39 -12.08 -0.75
CA GLY A 49 -1.87 -11.17 0.26
C GLY A 49 -1.63 -9.76 -0.28
N VAL A 50 -1.63 -8.79 0.64
CA VAL A 50 -1.43 -7.36 0.40
C VAL A 50 -0.35 -6.80 1.30
N ILE A 51 0.48 -5.91 0.73
CA ILE A 51 1.43 -5.08 1.45
C ILE A 51 1.02 -3.62 1.32
N ILE A 52 0.77 -2.94 2.43
CA ILE A 52 0.51 -1.50 2.46
C ILE A 52 1.85 -0.76 2.55
N PHE A 53 2.12 0.09 1.55
CA PHE A 53 3.35 0.86 1.42
C PHE A 53 3.01 2.34 1.17
N THR A 54 2.63 3.01 2.25
CA THR A 54 2.36 4.45 2.31
C THR A 54 3.47 5.19 3.07
N ASP A 55 3.55 6.50 2.88
CA ASP A 55 4.51 7.35 3.58
C ASP A 55 4.33 7.27 5.11
N PRO A 56 5.42 7.43 5.89
CA PRO A 56 5.38 7.44 7.34
C PRO A 56 4.91 8.81 7.87
N ASP A 57 3.79 9.30 7.37
CA ASP A 57 3.17 10.57 7.74
C ASP A 57 1.71 10.40 8.18
N TYR A 58 1.05 11.51 8.53
CA TYR A 58 -0.33 11.45 9.05
C TYR A 58 -1.34 10.90 8.02
N PRO A 59 -1.37 11.38 6.76
CA PRO A 59 -2.19 10.77 5.70
C PRO A 59 -1.92 9.28 5.49
N GLY A 60 -0.64 8.89 5.38
CA GLY A 60 -0.23 7.51 5.16
C GLY A 60 -0.66 6.58 6.29
N GLU A 61 -0.55 7.02 7.54
CA GLU A 61 -1.03 6.30 8.71
C GLU A 61 -2.56 6.17 8.74
N LYS A 62 -3.29 7.23 8.35
CA LYS A 62 -4.76 7.18 8.24
C LYS A 62 -5.22 6.19 7.18
N ILE A 63 -4.52 6.13 6.04
CA ILE A 63 -4.80 5.13 4.99
C ILE A 63 -4.62 3.71 5.54
N ARG A 64 -3.52 3.45 6.28
CA ARG A 64 -3.28 2.14 6.92
C ARG A 64 -4.42 1.76 7.85
N GLN A 65 -4.80 2.65 8.76
CA GLN A 65 -5.89 2.41 9.72
C GLN A 65 -7.22 2.10 9.02
N ILE A 66 -7.56 2.83 7.95
CA ILE A 66 -8.78 2.57 7.18
C ILE A 66 -8.73 1.17 6.55
N ILE A 67 -7.61 0.80 5.94
CA ILE A 67 -7.47 -0.50 5.29
C ILE A 67 -7.48 -1.63 6.32
N ASP A 68 -6.78 -1.51 7.44
CA ASP A 68 -6.70 -2.57 8.46
C ASP A 68 -8.05 -2.87 9.11
N ASN A 69 -8.86 -1.83 9.32
CA ASN A 69 -10.20 -1.98 9.88
C ASN A 69 -11.14 -2.74 8.93
N GLU A 70 -11.00 -2.55 7.62
CA GLU A 70 -11.87 -3.13 6.59
C GLU A 70 -11.33 -4.45 6.03
N VAL A 71 -10.02 -4.62 6.02
CA VAL A 71 -9.28 -5.74 5.41
C VAL A 71 -8.16 -6.19 6.36
N PRO A 72 -8.48 -6.97 7.40
CA PRO A 72 -7.50 -7.42 8.38
C PRO A 72 -6.46 -8.38 7.78
N GLY A 73 -5.27 -8.37 8.36
CA GLY A 73 -4.17 -9.27 7.98
C GLY A 73 -3.27 -8.76 6.84
N CYS A 74 -3.45 -7.52 6.40
CA CYS A 74 -2.51 -6.87 5.50
C CYS A 74 -1.12 -6.77 6.17
N ARG A 75 -0.05 -6.84 5.37
CA ARG A 75 1.32 -6.59 5.84
C ARG A 75 1.67 -5.13 5.63
N HIS A 76 2.61 -4.60 6.42
CA HIS A 76 2.99 -3.19 6.40
C HIS A 76 4.47 -3.05 6.09
N ALA A 77 4.78 -2.30 5.05
CA ALA A 77 6.14 -1.87 4.73
C ALA A 77 6.28 -0.37 4.99
N TYR A 78 7.44 0.07 5.47
CA TYR A 78 7.74 1.47 5.79
C TYR A 78 9.06 1.87 5.16
N LEU A 79 9.15 3.12 4.69
CA LEU A 79 10.42 3.72 4.29
C LEU A 79 11.21 4.07 5.57
N TYR A 80 12.32 3.37 5.80
CA TYR A 80 13.30 3.84 6.75
C TYR A 80 14.10 4.96 6.09
N GLN A 81 14.08 6.16 6.69
CA GLN A 81 15.04 7.18 6.31
C GLN A 81 16.42 6.63 6.64
N GLN A 82 17.29 6.45 5.64
CA GLN A 82 18.70 6.30 5.94
C GLN A 82 19.14 7.59 6.65
N GLU A 83 19.71 7.46 7.86
CA GLU A 83 20.51 8.54 8.42
C GLU A 83 21.51 8.95 7.34
N LYS A 84 21.43 10.20 6.89
CA LYS A 84 22.45 10.75 6.01
C LYS A 84 23.75 10.65 6.78
N GLY A 85 24.62 9.72 6.38
CA GLY A 85 25.96 9.58 6.94
C GLY A 85 26.61 10.95 6.99
N LYS A 86 27.07 11.34 8.19
CA LYS A 86 27.89 12.52 8.41
C LYS A 86 29.15 12.48 7.56
#